data_AF-A0A0X2NLE0-F1
#
_entry.id   AF-A0A0X2NLE0-F1
#
_cell.length_a   1.000
_cell.length_b   1.000
_cell.length_c   1.000
_cell.angle_alpha   90.00
_cell.angle_beta   90.00
_cell.angle_gamma   90.00
#
_symmetry.space_group_name_H-M   'P 1'
#
loop_
_entity.id
_entity.type
_entity.pdbx_description
1 polymer ?
#
loop_
_entity_poly.entity_id
_entity_poly.type
_entity_poly.pdbx_seq_one_letter_code
_entity_poly.pdbx_strand_id
1 'polypeptide(L)'
;MAAASSMSSVFGAVPGRVNGLADVPGIAVGHAPARDDAGKPVSSGVTVVACPSGAVGAVDVRGGGPGTRETDLLKPSNSMQSVHAVALCGGSAFGLDAAGGVMAGLEERGIGFPVFGDAVPDGPIVPIVPAAVIFDLPVGSPAARPGADCGREALTAALGALDELPGVSGPALNGCVGAGRAATAGALKGGFGQASAVLPTGETVAVGLVANPVGSVVDPSTGWPWGLAAELGSDGVGEFERYWGGLPDPDDGGLEALLARGLGGTKLPPGTTGTSPMNTVIGVVATDAPVTKAQAERLAMAAHDGLARAVRPSHLPMDGDSFFALSTGGGGETGVGVPGEELALFATVAADCAERAVVHAVLAASSMYEVPSWTELME
;
A
#
# COMPACT_ATOMS: atom_id res chain seq x y z
N MET A 1 -36.73 4.78 -0.57
CA MET A 1 -37.24 5.01 -1.94
C MET A 1 -36.43 6.12 -2.58
N ALA A 2 -35.40 5.75 -3.34
CA ALA A 2 -34.87 6.45 -4.51
C ALA A 2 -33.76 5.53 -5.04
N ALA A 3 -33.93 5.04 -6.27
CA ALA A 3 -33.01 4.14 -6.93
C ALA A 3 -31.60 4.73 -6.97
N ALA A 4 -30.59 3.98 -6.51
CA ALA A 4 -29.20 4.24 -6.87
C ALA A 4 -29.05 3.88 -8.35
N SER A 5 -29.41 4.85 -9.21
CA SER A 5 -29.21 4.79 -10.64
C SER A 5 -27.72 4.70 -10.92
N SER A 6 -27.30 3.58 -11.55
CA SER A 6 -25.95 3.26 -12.06
C SER A 6 -24.81 3.76 -11.17
N MET A 7 -24.14 2.87 -10.44
CA MET A 7 -22.84 3.13 -9.81
C MET A 7 -21.84 3.56 -10.90
N SER A 8 -21.90 4.84 -11.28
CA SER A 8 -21.01 5.48 -12.22
C SER A 8 -19.80 5.89 -11.42
N SER A 9 -18.77 5.06 -11.52
CA SER A 9 -17.44 5.39 -11.08
C SER A 9 -16.96 6.72 -11.64
N VAL A 10 -15.99 7.32 -10.96
CA VAL A 10 -15.23 8.45 -11.47
C VAL A 10 -14.68 8.10 -12.86
N PHE A 11 -15.17 8.81 -13.87
CA PHE A 11 -14.82 8.63 -15.30
C PHE A 11 -15.12 7.25 -15.92
N GLY A 12 -16.03 6.46 -15.36
CA GLY A 12 -16.40 5.16 -15.94
C GLY A 12 -15.36 4.05 -15.73
N ALA A 13 -14.42 4.24 -14.81
CA ALA A 13 -13.46 3.21 -14.43
C ALA A 13 -14.13 2.02 -13.70
N VAL A 14 -13.61 0.81 -13.84
CA VAL A 14 -14.12 -0.38 -13.13
C VAL A 14 -13.00 -1.06 -12.36
N PRO A 15 -13.27 -1.84 -11.30
CA PRO A 15 -12.21 -2.62 -10.65
C PRO A 15 -11.48 -3.51 -11.65
N GLY A 16 -10.17 -3.65 -11.48
CA GLY A 16 -9.42 -4.68 -12.21
C GLY A 16 -9.81 -6.09 -11.77
N ARG A 17 -9.27 -7.09 -12.46
CA ARG A 17 -9.62 -8.51 -12.29
C ARG A 17 -9.51 -8.99 -10.84
N VAL A 18 -8.47 -8.57 -10.13
CA VAL A 18 -8.25 -8.92 -8.72
C VAL A 18 -8.51 -7.77 -7.76
N ASN A 19 -8.83 -6.59 -8.29
CA ASN A 19 -8.94 -5.33 -7.57
C ASN A 19 -7.68 -5.04 -6.73
N GLY A 20 -6.50 -5.04 -7.35
CA GLY A 20 -5.23 -4.89 -6.67
C GLY A 20 -4.04 -4.57 -7.59
N LEU A 21 -2.85 -4.46 -7.00
CA LEU A 21 -1.61 -4.08 -7.70
C LEU A 21 -1.25 -5.02 -8.87
N ALA A 22 -1.61 -6.29 -8.75
CA ALA A 22 -1.39 -7.32 -9.78
C ALA A 22 -2.24 -7.13 -11.05
N ASP A 23 -3.20 -6.20 -11.05
CA ASP A 23 -3.94 -5.83 -12.26
C ASP A 23 -3.08 -4.99 -13.22
N VAL A 24 -1.98 -4.38 -12.74
CA VAL A 24 -1.00 -3.68 -13.59
C VAL A 24 0.00 -4.72 -14.13
N PRO A 25 0.06 -4.94 -15.45
CA PRO A 25 0.99 -5.92 -16.03
C PRO A 25 2.44 -5.66 -15.64
N GLY A 26 3.15 -6.73 -15.24
CA GLY A 26 4.54 -6.67 -14.81
C GLY A 26 4.75 -6.34 -13.32
N ILE A 27 3.66 -6.11 -12.57
CA ILE A 27 3.69 -5.89 -11.12
C ILE A 27 3.23 -7.16 -10.38
N ALA A 28 3.96 -7.54 -9.34
CA ALA A 28 3.54 -8.58 -8.40
C ALA A 28 3.78 -8.17 -6.95
N VAL A 29 3.02 -8.76 -6.03
CA VAL A 29 3.08 -8.47 -4.60
C VAL A 29 3.39 -9.74 -3.83
N GLY A 30 4.34 -9.66 -2.91
CA GLY A 30 4.71 -10.75 -2.01
C GLY A 30 4.78 -10.28 -0.57
N HIS A 31 4.42 -11.17 0.34
CA HIS A 31 4.39 -10.89 1.77
C HIS A 31 5.19 -11.95 2.53
N ALA A 32 5.94 -11.52 3.54
CA ALA A 32 6.57 -12.43 4.50
C ALA A 32 6.42 -11.88 5.92
N PRO A 33 6.11 -12.73 6.91
CA PRO A 33 6.19 -12.34 8.31
C PRO A 33 7.65 -12.28 8.77
N ALA A 34 7.95 -11.40 9.73
CA ALA A 34 9.18 -11.54 10.51
C ALA A 34 9.14 -12.85 11.32
N ARG A 35 10.30 -13.43 11.61
CA ARG A 35 10.42 -14.71 12.32
C ARG A 35 11.30 -14.57 13.56
N ASP A 36 10.98 -15.31 14.61
CA ASP A 36 11.88 -15.47 15.77
C ASP A 36 13.00 -16.47 15.49
N ASP A 37 13.90 -16.66 16.47
CA ASP A 37 15.03 -17.60 16.38
C ASP A 37 14.61 -19.06 16.15
N ALA A 38 13.35 -19.40 16.43
CA ALA A 38 12.78 -20.73 16.18
C ALA A 38 12.08 -20.81 14.80
N GLY A 39 12.14 -19.76 13.99
CA GLY A 39 11.51 -19.67 12.67
C GLY A 39 10.01 -19.39 12.69
N LYS A 40 9.42 -19.13 13.85
CA LYS A 40 7.98 -18.90 13.99
C LYS A 40 7.63 -17.46 13.59
N PRO A 41 6.53 -17.23 12.84
CA PRO A 41 6.04 -15.89 12.54
C PRO A 41 5.76 -15.07 13.80
N VAL A 42 6.29 -13.84 13.85
CA VAL A 42 6.10 -12.85 14.92
C VAL A 42 5.35 -11.61 14.42
N SER A 43 5.19 -10.61 15.28
CA SER A 43 4.37 -9.41 15.07
C SER A 43 5.10 -8.34 14.26
N SER A 44 5.39 -8.62 12.99
CA SER A 44 5.77 -7.65 11.94
C SER A 44 5.97 -8.43 10.63
N GLY A 45 6.41 -7.74 9.57
CA GLY A 45 6.76 -8.38 8.32
C GLY A 45 7.14 -7.39 7.23
N VAL A 46 7.26 -7.92 6.02
CA VAL A 46 7.65 -7.18 4.83
C VAL A 46 6.63 -7.46 3.73
N THR A 47 6.35 -6.44 2.94
CA THR A 47 5.61 -6.54 1.68
C THR A 47 6.48 -5.98 0.57
N VAL A 48 6.69 -6.76 -0.47
CA VAL A 48 7.47 -6.37 -1.64
C VAL A 48 6.53 -6.21 -2.81
N VAL A 49 6.61 -5.06 -3.48
CA VAL A 49 6.00 -4.83 -4.79
C VAL A 49 7.11 -4.95 -5.83
N ALA A 50 7.13 -6.04 -6.60
CA ALA A 50 8.19 -6.36 -7.55
C ALA A 50 7.80 -5.95 -8.98
N CYS A 51 8.78 -5.41 -9.71
CA CYS A 51 8.71 -5.07 -11.14
C CYS A 51 10.02 -5.53 -11.81
N PRO A 52 10.21 -6.84 -12.04
CA PRO A 52 11.52 -7.37 -12.42
C PRO A 52 12.01 -6.90 -13.80
N SER A 53 11.11 -6.49 -14.69
CA SER A 53 11.48 -5.85 -15.97
C SER A 53 11.92 -4.39 -15.82
N GLY A 54 11.88 -3.84 -14.61
CA GLY A 54 12.03 -2.42 -14.35
C GLY A 54 10.73 -1.65 -14.56
N ALA A 55 10.50 -0.63 -13.73
CA ALA A 55 9.40 0.33 -13.87
C ALA A 55 9.90 1.74 -13.61
N VAL A 56 9.41 2.74 -14.36
CA VAL A 56 9.68 4.16 -14.06
C VAL A 56 9.24 4.43 -12.63
N GLY A 57 10.17 4.92 -11.79
CA GLY A 57 9.96 5.05 -10.35
C GLY A 57 10.01 6.50 -9.87
N ALA A 58 9.06 6.89 -9.02
CA ALA A 58 9.06 8.15 -8.29
C ALA A 58 8.59 7.95 -6.84
N VAL A 59 8.69 8.99 -6.02
CA VAL A 59 8.19 8.98 -4.63
C VAL A 59 7.72 10.36 -4.21
N ASP A 60 6.68 10.41 -3.40
CA ASP A 60 6.32 11.56 -2.59
C ASP A 60 6.33 11.13 -1.11
N VAL A 61 7.09 11.87 -0.29
CA VAL A 61 7.19 11.66 1.16
C VAL A 61 6.58 12.89 1.82
N ARG A 62 5.43 12.71 2.49
CA ARG A 62 4.62 13.83 2.98
C ARG A 62 4.56 13.91 4.50
N GLY A 63 4.62 12.77 5.19
CA GLY A 63 4.62 12.75 6.65
C GLY A 63 5.88 13.40 7.25
N GLY A 64 5.76 13.95 8.47
CA GLY A 64 6.86 14.64 9.15
C GLY A 64 7.93 13.73 9.77
N GLY A 65 7.66 12.43 9.95
CA GLY A 65 8.56 11.46 10.57
C GLY A 65 8.90 10.25 9.68
N PRO A 66 9.39 10.43 8.45
CA PRO A 66 9.60 9.33 7.52
C PRO A 66 10.81 8.47 7.91
N GLY A 67 10.67 7.16 7.71
CA GLY A 67 11.78 6.22 7.66
C GLY A 67 11.86 5.62 6.26
N THR A 68 12.88 6.02 5.50
CA THR A 68 12.96 5.68 4.07
C THR A 68 14.37 5.31 3.64
N ARG A 69 14.47 4.53 2.56
CA ARG A 69 15.71 4.20 1.86
C ARG A 69 15.57 4.56 0.38
N GLU A 70 16.64 5.12 -0.19
CA GLU A 70 16.80 5.34 -1.64
C GLU A 70 15.71 6.23 -2.28
N THR A 71 15.19 7.22 -1.56
CA THR A 71 14.23 8.18 -2.10
C THR A 71 14.88 9.26 -2.97
N ASP A 72 16.11 9.70 -2.65
CA ASP A 72 16.79 10.74 -3.43
C ASP A 72 16.98 10.36 -4.90
N LEU A 73 17.31 9.11 -5.22
CA LEU A 73 17.47 8.68 -6.61
C LEU A 73 16.17 8.78 -7.41
N LEU A 74 15.01 8.77 -6.74
CA LEU A 74 13.68 8.86 -7.35
C LEU A 74 13.25 10.30 -7.67
N LYS A 75 14.07 11.30 -7.37
CA LYS A 75 13.83 12.68 -7.84
C LYS A 75 13.90 12.73 -9.38
N PRO A 76 12.98 13.44 -10.08
CA PRO A 76 13.02 13.54 -11.54
C PRO A 76 14.31 14.13 -12.10
N SER A 77 15.05 14.93 -11.31
CA SER A 77 16.33 15.51 -11.70
C SER A 77 17.48 14.49 -11.79
N ASN A 78 17.29 13.27 -11.29
CA ASN A 78 18.35 12.27 -11.15
C ASN A 78 18.30 11.23 -12.28
N SER A 79 19.46 10.65 -12.59
CA SER A 79 19.66 9.80 -13.77
C SER A 79 18.99 8.43 -13.70
N MET A 80 18.83 7.85 -12.50
CA MET A 80 18.16 6.55 -12.36
C MET A 80 16.66 6.70 -12.64
N GLN A 81 16.14 5.95 -13.60
CA GLN A 81 14.73 6.04 -13.99
C GLN A 81 13.94 4.81 -13.53
N SER A 82 14.55 3.63 -13.64
CA SER A 82 13.91 2.35 -13.34
C SER A 82 14.14 1.86 -11.91
N VAL A 83 13.07 1.38 -11.29
CA VAL A 83 13.02 0.65 -10.01
C VAL A 83 12.70 -0.82 -10.31
N HIS A 84 13.20 -1.74 -9.48
CA HIS A 84 13.00 -3.18 -9.68
C HIS A 84 12.10 -3.80 -8.60
N ALA A 85 12.05 -3.18 -7.41
CA ALA A 85 11.10 -3.49 -6.37
C ALA A 85 10.95 -2.32 -5.40
N VAL A 86 9.81 -2.25 -4.71
CA VAL A 86 9.62 -1.39 -3.53
C VAL A 86 9.41 -2.28 -2.32
N ALA A 87 10.12 -2.01 -1.22
CA ALA A 87 9.94 -2.72 0.04
C ALA A 87 9.14 -1.87 1.05
N LEU A 88 7.98 -2.36 1.46
CA LEU A 88 7.17 -1.80 2.54
C LEU A 88 7.39 -2.66 3.78
N CYS A 89 7.93 -2.07 4.84
CA CYS A 89 8.44 -2.82 5.99
C CYS A 89 7.77 -2.40 7.30
N GLY A 90 7.57 -3.35 8.21
CA GLY A 90 7.39 -3.03 9.63
C GLY A 90 8.73 -2.83 10.35
N GLY A 91 8.71 -2.74 11.67
CA GLY A 91 9.92 -2.67 12.51
C GLY A 91 10.55 -1.28 12.64
N SER A 92 9.88 -0.22 12.21
CA SER A 92 10.44 1.13 12.14
C SER A 92 11.78 1.15 11.37
N ALA A 93 12.69 2.08 11.66
CA ALA A 93 13.95 2.25 10.94
C ALA A 93 14.79 0.96 10.84
N PHE A 94 14.69 0.03 11.81
CA PHE A 94 15.36 -1.27 11.74
C PHE A 94 14.89 -2.11 10.55
N GLY A 95 13.62 -2.00 10.16
CA GLY A 95 13.03 -2.73 9.04
C GLY A 95 13.60 -2.36 7.68
N LEU A 96 14.34 -1.24 7.57
CA LEU A 96 15.05 -0.88 6.34
C LEU A 96 16.12 -1.92 5.97
N ASP A 97 16.60 -2.72 6.93
CA ASP A 97 17.52 -3.84 6.67
C ASP A 97 16.92 -4.89 5.72
N ALA A 98 15.59 -5.04 5.71
CA ALA A 98 14.91 -5.96 4.80
C ALA A 98 15.12 -5.61 3.31
N ALA A 99 15.26 -4.33 2.99
CA ALA A 99 15.50 -3.89 1.61
C ALA A 99 16.83 -4.43 1.06
N GLY A 100 17.84 -4.64 1.92
CA GLY A 100 19.11 -5.27 1.53
C GLY A 100 18.94 -6.73 1.09
N GLY A 101 18.03 -7.47 1.73
CA GLY A 101 17.71 -8.84 1.33
C GLY A 101 16.93 -8.93 0.02
N VAL A 102 16.04 -7.95 -0.23
CA VAL A 102 15.36 -7.80 -1.53
C VAL A 102 16.39 -7.49 -2.63
N MET A 103 17.29 -6.53 -2.39
CA MET A 103 18.35 -6.18 -3.34
C MET A 103 19.22 -7.38 -3.68
N ALA A 104 19.75 -8.09 -2.67
CA ALA A 104 20.58 -9.27 -2.91
C ALA A 104 19.81 -10.39 -3.64
N GLY A 105 18.53 -10.60 -3.33
CA GLY A 105 17.71 -11.60 -4.01
C GLY A 105 17.40 -11.28 -5.48
N LEU A 106 17.32 -9.99 -5.84
CA LEU A 106 17.20 -9.53 -7.23
C LEU A 106 18.53 -9.68 -7.99
N GLU A 107 19.64 -9.29 -7.36
CA GLU A 107 20.99 -9.42 -7.94
C GLU A 107 21.32 -10.88 -8.28
N GLU A 108 21.05 -11.83 -7.38
CA GLU A 108 21.25 -13.27 -7.61
C GLU A 108 20.44 -13.81 -8.80
N ARG A 109 19.34 -13.15 -9.16
CA ARG A 109 18.47 -13.51 -10.28
C ARG A 109 18.79 -12.75 -11.57
N GLY A 110 19.84 -11.94 -11.57
CA GLY A 110 20.20 -11.15 -12.75
C GLY A 110 19.31 -9.93 -12.97
N ILE A 111 18.54 -9.50 -11.97
CA ILE A 111 17.57 -8.40 -12.09
C ILE A 111 18.17 -7.14 -11.48
N GLY A 112 18.47 -6.14 -12.30
CA GLY A 112 19.00 -4.87 -11.84
C GLY A 112 19.47 -3.98 -12.98
N PHE A 113 19.95 -2.79 -12.63
CA PHE A 113 20.53 -1.86 -13.59
C PHE A 113 21.91 -2.34 -14.04
N PRO A 114 22.14 -2.58 -15.36
CA PRO A 114 23.46 -2.97 -15.87
C PRO A 114 24.41 -1.77 -15.86
N VAL A 115 25.36 -1.72 -14.93
CA VAL A 115 26.18 -0.52 -14.65
C VAL A 115 26.99 -0.05 -15.85
N PHE A 116 27.44 -0.98 -16.70
CA PHE A 116 28.21 -0.68 -17.91
C PHE A 116 27.41 -0.87 -19.21
N GLY A 117 26.10 -1.11 -19.11
CA GLY A 117 25.22 -1.38 -20.24
C GLY A 117 25.66 -2.57 -21.10
N ASP A 118 25.15 -2.61 -22.33
CA ASP A 118 25.41 -3.71 -23.29
C ASP A 118 26.88 -3.86 -23.71
N ALA A 119 27.72 -2.86 -23.40
CA ALA A 119 29.14 -2.90 -23.68
C ALA A 119 29.90 -3.93 -22.81
N VAL A 120 29.36 -4.28 -21.64
CA VAL A 120 29.90 -5.33 -20.76
C VAL A 120 28.75 -6.21 -20.26
N PRO A 121 28.32 -7.21 -21.05
CA PRO A 121 27.14 -8.03 -20.74
C PRO A 121 27.23 -8.78 -19.40
N ASP A 122 28.45 -9.15 -18.98
CA ASP A 122 28.74 -9.81 -17.70
C ASP A 122 29.18 -8.80 -16.61
N GLY A 123 28.85 -7.52 -16.79
CA GLY A 123 29.17 -6.46 -15.84
C GLY A 123 28.34 -6.54 -14.56
N PRO A 124 28.71 -5.78 -13.51
CA PRO A 124 27.92 -5.71 -12.30
C PRO A 124 26.52 -5.14 -12.60
N ILE A 125 25.52 -5.73 -11.96
CA ILE A 125 24.15 -5.23 -11.96
C ILE A 125 23.83 -4.64 -10.58
N VAL A 126 23.06 -3.56 -10.55
CA VAL A 126 22.66 -2.90 -9.31
C VAL A 126 21.14 -2.82 -9.25
N PRO A 127 20.47 -3.68 -8.47
CA PRO A 127 19.04 -3.57 -8.25
C PRO A 127 18.71 -2.28 -7.49
N ILE A 128 17.63 -1.61 -7.90
CA ILE A 128 17.14 -0.39 -7.26
C ILE A 128 15.92 -0.75 -6.43
N VAL A 129 16.06 -0.63 -5.10
CA VAL A 129 15.08 -1.07 -4.11
C VAL A 129 14.82 0.04 -3.08
N PRO A 130 14.04 1.06 -3.44
CA PRO A 130 13.50 2.01 -2.47
C PRO A 130 12.64 1.29 -1.42
N ALA A 131 12.62 1.86 -0.21
CA ALA A 131 11.85 1.30 0.88
C ALA A 131 11.29 2.38 1.82
N ALA A 132 10.21 2.04 2.50
CA ALA A 132 9.67 2.82 3.61
C ALA A 132 9.20 1.90 4.74
N VAL A 133 9.13 2.44 5.96
CA VAL A 133 8.78 1.69 7.16
C VAL A 133 7.57 2.25 7.89
N ILE A 134 6.80 1.35 8.52
CA ILE A 134 5.83 1.70 9.55
C ILE A 134 6.44 1.48 10.95
N PHE A 135 5.92 2.21 11.95
CA PHE A 135 6.22 1.94 13.35
C PHE A 135 5.16 1.01 13.96
N ASP A 136 5.52 -0.27 14.14
CA ASP A 136 4.67 -1.33 14.69
C ASP A 136 5.26 -2.01 15.95
N LEU A 137 6.41 -1.53 16.44
CA LEU A 137 7.14 -2.09 17.58
C LEU A 137 6.31 -2.26 18.88
N PRO A 138 5.32 -1.40 19.20
CA PRO A 138 4.49 -1.59 20.40
C PRO A 138 3.49 -2.75 20.29
N VAL A 139 3.25 -3.30 19.09
CA VAL A 139 2.21 -4.30 18.84
C VAL A 139 2.83 -5.70 18.81
N GLY A 140 2.40 -6.56 19.74
CA GLY A 140 2.98 -7.89 19.91
C GLY A 140 4.35 -7.82 20.60
N SER A 141 5.44 -7.90 19.84
CA SER A 141 6.82 -7.95 20.35
C SER A 141 7.71 -6.91 19.68
N PRO A 142 8.40 -6.03 20.45
CA PRO A 142 9.34 -5.05 19.89
C PRO A 142 10.60 -5.69 19.30
N ALA A 143 10.86 -6.98 19.60
CA ALA A 143 11.94 -7.74 19.00
C ALA A 143 11.60 -8.26 17.60
N ALA A 144 10.32 -8.24 17.21
CA ALA A 144 9.82 -8.73 15.92
C ALA A 144 10.16 -7.76 14.77
N ARG A 145 11.45 -7.51 14.52
CA ARG A 145 11.89 -6.58 13.48
C ARG A 145 12.28 -7.36 12.22
N PRO A 146 11.71 -7.05 11.04
CA PRO A 146 12.12 -7.73 9.81
C PRO A 146 13.55 -7.34 9.43
N GLY A 147 14.32 -8.32 8.97
CA GLY A 147 15.66 -8.13 8.41
C GLY A 147 15.77 -8.66 6.99
N ALA A 148 16.99 -8.78 6.48
CA ALA A 148 17.28 -9.20 5.11
C ALA A 148 16.56 -10.49 4.69
N ASP A 149 16.57 -11.53 5.53
CA ASP A 149 15.93 -12.82 5.20
C ASP A 149 14.42 -12.67 4.99
N CYS A 150 13.75 -11.85 5.79
CA CYS A 150 12.32 -11.57 5.65
C CYS A 150 12.03 -10.82 4.34
N GLY A 151 12.88 -9.84 3.97
CA GLY A 151 12.78 -9.15 2.69
C GLY A 151 12.96 -10.09 1.50
N ARG A 152 13.93 -11.01 1.57
CA ARG A 152 14.19 -12.04 0.55
C ARG A 152 13.04 -13.04 0.43
N GLU A 153 12.43 -13.44 1.54
CA GLU A 153 11.24 -14.30 1.56
C GLU A 153 10.06 -13.59 0.87
N ALA A 154 9.81 -12.32 1.20
CA ALA A 154 8.75 -11.52 0.58
C ALA A 154 8.98 -11.31 -0.92
N LEU A 155 10.23 -11.06 -1.35
CA LEU A 155 10.58 -10.99 -2.77
C LEU A 155 10.33 -12.32 -3.49
N THR A 156 10.73 -13.44 -2.87
CA THR A 156 10.52 -14.77 -3.47
C THR A 156 9.03 -15.04 -3.66
N ALA A 157 8.20 -14.68 -2.68
CA ALA A 157 6.74 -14.75 -2.81
C ALA A 157 6.22 -13.85 -3.93
N ALA A 158 6.74 -12.62 -4.08
CA ALA A 158 6.33 -11.69 -5.13
C ALA A 158 6.65 -12.23 -6.53
N LEU A 159 7.88 -12.74 -6.73
CA LEU A 159 8.29 -13.30 -8.01
C LEU A 159 7.53 -14.59 -8.35
N GLY A 160 7.25 -15.45 -7.36
CA GLY A 160 6.40 -16.62 -7.57
C GLY A 160 4.96 -16.24 -7.97
N ALA A 161 4.39 -15.21 -7.35
CA ALA A 161 3.08 -14.70 -7.73
C ALA A 161 3.04 -14.15 -9.16
N LEU A 162 4.15 -13.58 -9.65
CA LEU A 162 4.27 -13.10 -11.03
C LEU A 162 4.08 -14.22 -12.05
N ASP A 163 4.67 -15.40 -11.79
CA ASP A 163 4.55 -16.59 -12.64
C ASP A 163 3.12 -17.14 -12.70
N GLU A 164 2.34 -16.94 -11.63
CA GLU A 164 0.96 -17.41 -11.49
C GLU A 164 -0.08 -16.43 -12.06
N LEU A 165 0.27 -15.15 -12.31
CA LEU A 165 -0.65 -14.08 -12.72
C LEU A 165 -1.64 -14.44 -13.83
N PRO A 166 -1.27 -15.18 -14.90
CA PRO A 166 -2.22 -15.54 -15.97
C PRO A 166 -3.42 -16.37 -15.48
N GLY A 167 -3.29 -17.06 -14.33
CA GLY A 167 -4.33 -17.91 -13.74
C GLY A 167 -5.04 -17.31 -12.52
N VAL A 168 -4.60 -16.16 -12.02
CA VAL A 168 -5.17 -15.57 -10.78
C VAL A 168 -6.54 -14.93 -11.08
N SER A 169 -7.57 -15.44 -10.42
CA SER A 169 -8.91 -14.86 -10.38
C SER A 169 -9.39 -14.73 -8.94
N GLY A 170 -10.23 -13.74 -8.66
CA GLY A 170 -10.74 -13.46 -7.32
C GLY A 170 -9.99 -12.32 -6.62
N PRO A 171 -10.46 -11.94 -5.41
CA PRO A 171 -9.98 -10.76 -4.72
C PRO A 171 -8.53 -10.90 -4.28
N ALA A 172 -7.75 -9.84 -4.46
CA ALA A 172 -6.38 -9.79 -3.98
C ALA A 172 -6.29 -9.93 -2.45
N LEU A 173 -5.17 -10.47 -1.97
CA LEU A 173 -4.92 -10.66 -0.54
C LEU A 173 -4.79 -9.30 0.18
N ASN A 174 -5.50 -9.17 1.30
CA ASN A 174 -5.57 -7.96 2.13
C ASN A 174 -5.56 -8.35 3.62
N GLY A 175 -5.45 -7.36 4.51
CA GLY A 175 -5.54 -7.54 5.96
C GLY A 175 -4.17 -7.72 6.62
N CYS A 176 -4.07 -8.63 7.58
CA CYS A 176 -2.92 -8.69 8.49
C CYS A 176 -1.74 -9.53 7.94
N VAL A 177 -1.26 -9.17 6.75
CA VAL A 177 -0.18 -9.84 6.02
C VAL A 177 1.03 -8.94 5.85
N GLY A 178 2.23 -9.54 5.72
CA GLY A 178 3.48 -8.79 5.51
C GLY A 178 3.67 -7.66 6.53
N ALA A 179 3.95 -6.45 6.04
CA ALA A 179 4.08 -5.26 6.90
C ALA A 179 2.76 -4.83 7.56
N GLY A 180 1.61 -5.27 7.06
CA GLY A 180 0.29 -5.06 7.68
C GLY A 180 0.01 -5.90 8.91
N ARG A 181 0.87 -6.88 9.23
CA ARG A 181 0.63 -7.85 10.31
C ARG A 181 0.42 -7.19 11.67
N ALA A 182 1.28 -6.24 12.01
CA ALA A 182 1.23 -5.49 13.27
C ALA A 182 0.76 -4.03 13.09
N ALA A 183 0.30 -3.66 11.89
CA ALA A 183 -0.25 -2.35 11.60
C ALA A 183 -1.52 -2.05 12.40
N THR A 184 -1.68 -0.81 12.84
CA THR A 184 -2.83 -0.30 13.59
C THR A 184 -3.31 0.99 12.94
N ALA A 185 -4.61 1.17 12.75
CA ALA A 185 -5.18 2.33 12.07
C ALA A 185 -6.08 3.10 13.02
N GLY A 186 -5.62 4.27 13.47
CA GLY A 186 -6.17 4.89 14.67
C GLY A 186 -6.06 3.91 15.84
N ALA A 187 -7.15 3.73 16.59
CA ALA A 187 -7.19 2.78 17.69
C ALA A 187 -7.53 1.33 17.28
N LEU A 188 -7.77 1.08 15.99
CA LEU A 188 -8.18 -0.23 15.47
C LEU A 188 -7.02 -0.98 14.83
N LYS A 189 -7.25 -2.27 14.55
CA LYS A 189 -6.34 -3.05 13.72
C LYS A 189 -6.34 -2.49 12.30
N GLY A 190 -5.15 -2.16 11.80
CA GLY A 190 -4.92 -1.81 10.42
C GLY A 190 -4.47 -3.03 9.61
N GLY A 191 -3.84 -2.82 8.47
CA GLY A 191 -3.42 -3.93 7.62
C GLY A 191 -2.78 -3.48 6.32
N PHE A 192 -2.52 -4.45 5.45
CA PHE A 192 -2.25 -4.20 4.05
C PHE A 192 -3.57 -4.14 3.29
N GLY A 193 -3.71 -3.16 2.42
CA GLY A 193 -4.88 -2.98 1.57
C GLY A 193 -4.47 -2.63 0.15
N GLN A 194 -5.25 -3.06 -0.84
CA GLN A 194 -5.03 -2.71 -2.23
C GLN A 194 -6.34 -2.56 -2.99
N ALA A 195 -6.33 -1.70 -4.00
CA ALA A 195 -7.43 -1.45 -4.92
C ALA A 195 -6.87 -1.14 -6.32
N SER A 196 -7.64 -1.44 -7.36
CA SER A 196 -7.32 -1.05 -8.73
C SER A 196 -8.54 -0.49 -9.45
N ALA A 197 -8.28 0.23 -10.53
CA ALA A 197 -9.29 0.75 -11.42
C ALA A 197 -8.74 0.77 -12.85
N VAL A 198 -9.50 0.17 -13.76
CA VAL A 198 -9.26 0.14 -15.20
C VAL A 198 -10.08 1.25 -15.82
N LEU A 199 -9.41 2.19 -16.49
CA LEU A 199 -10.07 3.30 -17.18
C LEU A 199 -10.72 2.80 -18.49
N PRO A 200 -11.72 3.53 -19.05
CA PRO A 200 -12.31 3.18 -20.34
C PRO A 200 -11.32 3.13 -21.50
N THR A 201 -10.18 3.80 -21.37
CA THR A 201 -9.07 3.80 -22.33
C THR A 201 -8.23 2.52 -22.28
N GLY A 202 -8.37 1.72 -21.22
CA GLY A 202 -7.74 0.42 -21.04
C GLY A 202 -6.60 0.41 -20.03
N GLU A 203 -5.99 1.57 -19.74
CA GLU A 203 -4.95 1.69 -18.72
C GLU A 203 -5.51 1.40 -17.33
N THR A 204 -4.67 0.82 -16.49
CA THR A 204 -4.96 0.49 -15.12
C THR A 204 -4.16 1.38 -14.17
N VAL A 205 -4.82 1.85 -13.11
CA VAL A 205 -4.15 2.47 -11.95
C VAL A 205 -4.52 1.65 -10.72
N ALA A 206 -3.49 1.20 -9.99
CA ALA A 206 -3.65 0.42 -8.77
C ALA A 206 -2.86 1.03 -7.62
N VAL A 207 -3.35 0.86 -6.40
CA VAL A 207 -2.65 1.27 -5.18
C VAL A 207 -2.64 0.12 -4.19
N GLY A 208 -1.49 -0.15 -3.59
CA GLY A 208 -1.35 -1.03 -2.43
C GLY A 208 -0.60 -0.33 -1.32
N LEU A 209 -1.09 -0.45 -0.08
CA LEU A 209 -0.55 0.29 1.06
C LEU A 209 -0.66 -0.49 2.37
N VAL A 210 0.13 -0.06 3.36
CA VAL A 210 0.06 -0.51 4.74
C VAL A 210 -0.58 0.60 5.57
N ALA A 211 -1.81 0.38 6.01
CA ALA A 211 -2.56 1.33 6.84
C ALA A 211 -2.10 1.23 8.30
N ASN A 212 -1.13 2.07 8.69
CA ASN A 212 -0.74 2.27 10.08
C ASN A 212 -0.83 3.74 10.57
N PRO A 213 -1.89 4.53 10.27
CA PRO A 213 -1.93 5.96 10.62
C PRO A 213 -2.08 6.25 12.14
N VAL A 214 -1.69 7.45 12.60
CA VAL A 214 -2.19 8.00 13.88
C VAL A 214 -3.70 8.26 13.81
N GLY A 215 -4.14 8.87 12.71
CA GLY A 215 -5.50 9.33 12.50
C GLY A 215 -6.54 8.21 12.55
N SER A 216 -7.79 8.58 12.83
CA SER A 216 -8.91 7.66 12.74
C SER A 216 -9.19 7.30 11.29
N VAL A 217 -9.51 6.02 11.06
CA VAL A 217 -10.03 5.49 9.79
C VAL A 217 -11.55 5.30 9.81
N VAL A 218 -12.19 5.61 10.93
CA VAL A 218 -13.64 5.48 11.14
C VAL A 218 -14.22 6.84 11.50
N ASP A 219 -15.43 7.10 11.00
CA ASP A 219 -16.25 8.21 11.44
C ASP A 219 -16.85 7.90 12.82
N PRO A 220 -16.43 8.58 13.91
CA PRO A 220 -16.96 8.31 15.24
C PRO A 220 -18.45 8.68 15.40
N SER A 221 -19.04 9.39 14.43
CA SER A 221 -20.46 9.73 14.46
C SER A 221 -21.35 8.65 13.85
N THR A 222 -20.79 7.76 13.04
CA THR A 222 -21.56 6.73 12.31
C THR A 222 -20.98 5.32 12.44
N GLY A 223 -19.75 5.16 12.90
CA GLY A 223 -19.06 3.87 13.00
C GLY A 223 -18.55 3.33 11.67
N TRP A 224 -18.88 3.97 10.55
CA TRP A 224 -18.42 3.56 9.22
C TRP A 224 -16.97 3.99 8.93
N PRO A 225 -16.20 3.20 8.16
CA PRO A 225 -14.91 3.64 7.65
C PRO A 225 -15.05 4.91 6.81
N TRP A 226 -14.12 5.86 6.98
CA TRP A 226 -13.97 6.94 6.02
C TRP A 226 -13.59 6.35 4.66
N GLY A 227 -14.13 6.91 3.58
CA GLY A 227 -13.84 6.48 2.22
C GLY A 227 -14.66 5.29 1.71
N LEU A 228 -15.60 4.77 2.51
CA LEU A 228 -16.54 3.73 2.06
C LEU A 228 -17.31 4.15 0.80
N ALA A 229 -17.63 5.45 0.67
CA ALA A 229 -18.33 6.01 -0.48
C ALA A 229 -17.51 6.05 -1.78
N ALA A 230 -16.19 5.82 -1.72
CA ALA A 230 -15.32 5.73 -2.90
C ALA A 230 -15.37 4.36 -3.60
N GLU A 231 -16.17 3.44 -3.06
CA GLU A 231 -16.41 2.10 -3.60
C GLU A 231 -16.64 2.10 -5.11
N LEU A 232 -15.94 1.17 -5.77
CA LEU A 232 -16.31 0.74 -7.10
C LEU A 232 -17.11 -0.57 -7.02
N GLY A 233 -18.04 -0.77 -7.96
CA GLY A 233 -18.86 -1.98 -8.01
C GLY A 233 -18.87 -2.60 -9.41
N SER A 234 -19.22 -3.88 -9.45
CA SER A 234 -19.52 -4.61 -10.68
C SER A 234 -20.82 -5.38 -10.49
N ASP A 235 -21.64 -5.47 -11.53
CA ASP A 235 -22.89 -6.24 -11.52
C ASP A 235 -23.89 -5.85 -10.40
N GLY A 236 -23.85 -4.59 -9.97
CA GLY A 236 -24.76 -4.04 -8.96
C GLY A 236 -24.39 -4.35 -7.51
N VAL A 237 -23.20 -4.93 -7.28
CA VAL A 237 -22.66 -5.22 -5.94
C VAL A 237 -21.42 -4.34 -5.72
N GLY A 238 -21.36 -3.67 -4.58
CA GLY A 238 -20.19 -2.90 -4.17
C GLY A 238 -19.00 -3.80 -3.84
N GLU A 239 -17.76 -3.37 -4.14
CA GLU A 239 -16.55 -4.16 -3.86
C GLU A 239 -16.31 -4.50 -2.37
N PHE A 240 -16.89 -3.74 -1.44
CA PHE A 240 -16.78 -3.94 -0.01
C PHE A 240 -17.85 -4.90 0.53
N GLU A 241 -18.96 -5.13 -0.17
CA GLU A 241 -19.98 -6.11 0.22
C GLU A 241 -19.42 -7.55 0.28
N ARG A 242 -18.29 -7.81 -0.39
CA ARG A 242 -17.61 -9.11 -0.38
C ARG A 242 -17.06 -9.49 0.99
N TYR A 243 -16.84 -8.52 1.87
CA TYR A 243 -16.31 -8.79 3.21
C TYR A 243 -17.42 -9.35 4.09
N TRP A 244 -17.12 -10.48 4.75
CA TRP A 244 -17.94 -11.05 5.82
C TRP A 244 -19.37 -11.47 5.45
N GLY A 245 -19.66 -11.63 4.15
CA GLY A 245 -21.00 -11.97 3.67
C GLY A 245 -21.96 -10.77 3.63
N GLY A 246 -21.41 -9.56 3.66
CA GLY A 246 -22.10 -8.29 3.79
C GLY A 246 -21.47 -7.48 4.93
N LEU A 247 -21.43 -6.15 4.80
CA LEU A 247 -20.93 -5.30 5.88
C LEU A 247 -21.94 -5.27 7.03
N PRO A 248 -21.52 -5.52 8.28
CA PRO A 248 -22.38 -5.31 9.44
C PRO A 248 -22.75 -3.84 9.57
N ASP A 249 -23.96 -3.55 10.04
CA ASP A 249 -24.43 -2.18 10.29
C ASP A 249 -23.92 -1.69 11.66
N PRO A 250 -23.11 -0.62 11.73
CA PRO A 250 -22.66 -0.06 13.00
C PRO A 250 -23.79 0.36 13.95
N ASP A 251 -24.98 0.65 13.43
CA ASP A 251 -26.14 1.00 14.25
C ASP A 251 -26.69 -0.20 15.04
N ASP A 252 -26.32 -1.44 14.68
CA ASP A 252 -26.66 -2.67 15.41
C ASP A 252 -25.76 -2.89 16.64
N GLY A 253 -25.36 -1.81 17.32
CA GLY A 253 -24.58 -1.82 18.57
C GLY A 253 -23.07 -1.67 18.39
N GLY A 254 -22.56 -1.80 17.17
CA GLY A 254 -21.11 -1.72 16.92
C GLY A 254 -20.51 -0.35 17.18
N LEU A 255 -21.23 0.72 16.83
CA LEU A 255 -20.85 2.09 17.17
C LEU A 255 -20.80 2.29 18.70
N GLU A 256 -21.77 1.76 19.43
CA GLU A 256 -21.76 1.83 20.90
C GLU A 256 -20.53 1.11 21.48
N ALA A 257 -20.21 -0.10 20.98
CA ALA A 257 -19.03 -0.86 21.40
C ALA A 257 -17.71 -0.11 21.10
N LEU A 258 -17.60 0.48 19.92
CA LEU A 258 -16.47 1.30 19.49
C LEU A 258 -16.26 2.50 20.45
N LEU A 259 -17.33 3.23 20.75
CA LEU A 259 -17.29 4.42 21.61
C LEU A 259 -17.04 4.06 23.07
N ALA A 260 -17.69 3.00 23.59
CA ALA A 260 -17.52 2.53 24.96
C ALA A 260 -16.08 2.10 25.25
N ARG A 261 -15.36 1.57 24.25
CA ARG A 261 -13.94 1.20 24.34
C ARG A 261 -12.98 2.36 24.05
N GLY A 262 -13.49 3.54 23.68
CA GLY A 262 -12.68 4.72 23.32
C GLY A 262 -11.92 4.55 22.01
N LEU A 263 -12.42 3.72 21.09
CA LEU A 263 -11.72 3.31 19.87
C LEU A 263 -12.15 4.08 18.61
N GLY A 264 -13.12 5.00 18.70
CA GLY A 264 -13.57 5.82 17.58
C GLY A 264 -12.60 6.95 17.18
N GLY A 265 -11.39 6.97 17.75
CA GLY A 265 -10.46 8.08 17.66
C GLY A 265 -9.08 7.73 17.13
N THR A 266 -8.18 8.69 17.28
CA THR A 266 -6.77 8.55 16.90
C THR A 266 -6.00 7.72 17.94
N LYS A 267 -4.72 7.42 17.65
CA LYS A 267 -3.77 6.86 18.63
C LYS A 267 -3.35 7.82 19.74
N LEU A 268 -3.89 9.04 19.75
CA LEU A 268 -3.66 10.08 20.75
C LEU A 268 -4.93 10.26 21.61
N PRO A 269 -4.98 9.69 22.83
CA PRO A 269 -6.05 9.96 23.78
C PRO A 269 -6.11 11.46 24.14
N PRO A 270 -7.31 12.02 24.42
CA PRO A 270 -7.43 13.40 24.90
C PRO A 270 -6.57 13.68 26.14
N GLY A 271 -5.79 14.77 26.11
CA GLY A 271 -4.94 15.18 27.22
C GLY A 271 -3.53 14.58 27.25
N THR A 272 -3.15 13.76 26.27
CA THR A 272 -1.74 13.34 26.13
C THR A 272 -0.85 14.51 25.71
N THR A 273 0.06 14.92 26.59
CA THR A 273 1.13 15.89 26.31
C THR A 273 2.48 15.21 26.48
N GLY A 274 3.38 15.32 25.49
CA GLY A 274 4.76 14.80 25.58
C GLY A 274 4.98 13.38 25.07
N THR A 275 3.93 12.66 24.66
CA THR A 275 4.04 11.40 23.89
C THR A 275 3.67 11.66 22.44
N SER A 276 4.61 11.47 21.51
CA SER A 276 4.36 11.60 20.08
C SER A 276 4.38 10.22 19.43
N PRO A 277 3.22 9.57 19.23
CA PRO A 277 3.17 8.24 18.64
C PRO A 277 3.63 8.34 17.17
N MET A 278 4.71 7.63 16.84
CA MET A 278 5.19 7.47 15.46
C MET A 278 4.30 6.47 14.74
N ASN A 279 3.81 6.80 13.55
CA ASN A 279 2.90 5.97 12.78
C ASN A 279 3.05 6.31 11.29
N THR A 280 2.50 5.52 10.39
CA THR A 280 2.80 5.70 8.97
C THR A 280 1.77 5.03 8.07
N VAL A 281 1.36 5.68 6.99
CA VAL A 281 0.85 4.98 5.80
C VAL A 281 1.89 4.98 4.70
N ILE A 282 2.36 3.79 4.34
CA ILE A 282 3.32 3.59 3.24
C ILE A 282 2.66 2.80 2.12
N GLY A 283 2.90 3.17 0.88
CA GLY A 283 2.27 2.48 -0.25
C GLY A 283 2.95 2.68 -1.59
N VAL A 284 2.40 1.99 -2.58
CA VAL A 284 2.81 2.03 -3.98
C VAL A 284 1.59 2.31 -4.84
N VAL A 285 1.69 3.31 -5.71
CA VAL A 285 0.83 3.53 -6.86
C VAL A 285 1.47 2.85 -8.06
N ALA A 286 0.72 2.07 -8.83
CA ALA A 286 1.20 1.40 -10.03
C ALA A 286 0.30 1.72 -11.22
N THR A 287 0.87 1.82 -12.42
CA THR A 287 0.12 1.96 -13.66
C THR A 287 0.87 1.37 -14.86
N ASP A 288 0.14 0.98 -15.89
CA ASP A 288 0.67 0.62 -17.21
C ASP A 288 0.60 1.78 -18.21
N ALA A 289 0.10 2.96 -17.80
CA ALA A 289 0.19 4.19 -18.58
C ALA A 289 1.66 4.63 -18.70
N PRO A 290 2.12 5.13 -19.85
CA PRO A 290 3.55 5.38 -20.12
C PRO A 290 4.04 6.72 -19.55
N VAL A 291 3.74 6.99 -18.27
CA VAL A 291 4.04 8.26 -17.60
C VAL A 291 5.55 8.48 -17.44
N THR A 292 5.99 9.73 -17.55
CA THR A 292 7.38 10.08 -17.19
C THR A 292 7.59 10.03 -15.68
N LYS A 293 8.85 10.06 -15.24
CA LYS A 293 9.19 10.11 -13.80
C LYS A 293 8.54 11.27 -13.03
N ALA A 294 8.48 12.46 -13.63
CA ALA A 294 7.80 13.62 -13.02
C ALA A 294 6.28 13.43 -12.96
N GLN A 295 5.69 12.74 -13.94
CA GLN A 295 4.28 12.40 -13.94
C GLN A 295 3.97 11.29 -12.94
N ALA A 296 4.86 10.30 -12.77
CA ALA A 296 4.76 9.30 -11.71
C ALA A 296 4.83 9.95 -10.32
N GLU A 297 5.71 10.93 -10.10
CA GLU A 297 5.74 11.72 -8.85
C GLU A 297 4.37 12.38 -8.60
N ARG A 298 3.73 12.91 -9.65
CA ARG A 298 2.38 13.47 -9.54
C ARG A 298 1.32 12.45 -9.11
N LEU A 299 1.44 11.19 -9.54
CA LEU A 299 0.54 10.11 -9.08
C LEU A 299 0.78 9.76 -7.61
N ALA A 300 2.04 9.70 -7.17
CA ALA A 300 2.38 9.52 -5.75
C ALA A 300 1.81 10.67 -4.88
N MET A 301 1.92 11.92 -5.35
CA MET A 301 1.30 13.06 -4.69
C MET A 301 -0.22 12.90 -4.57
N ALA A 302 -0.90 12.47 -5.64
CA ALA A 302 -2.35 12.34 -5.65
C ALA A 302 -2.86 11.23 -4.73
N ALA A 303 -2.09 10.15 -4.54
CA ALA A 303 -2.43 9.11 -3.56
C ALA A 303 -2.52 9.64 -2.11
N HIS A 304 -1.75 10.68 -1.77
CA HIS A 304 -1.89 11.36 -0.48
C HIS A 304 -3.24 12.08 -0.32
N ASP A 305 -3.86 12.57 -1.41
CA ASP A 305 -5.20 13.15 -1.35
C ASP A 305 -6.24 12.08 -0.99
N GLY A 306 -6.10 10.86 -1.55
CA GLY A 306 -6.90 9.70 -1.18
C GLY A 306 -6.72 9.30 0.28
N LEU A 307 -5.47 9.32 0.76
CA LEU A 307 -5.18 9.08 2.17
C LEU A 307 -5.91 10.08 3.08
N ALA A 308 -5.89 11.38 2.74
CA ALA A 308 -6.55 12.41 3.53
C ALA A 308 -8.08 12.30 3.54
N ARG A 309 -8.69 11.61 2.56
CA ARG A 309 -10.13 11.33 2.55
C ARG A 309 -10.49 10.17 3.50
N ALA A 310 -9.63 9.15 3.57
CA ALA A 310 -9.82 7.94 4.38
C ALA A 310 -9.23 8.00 5.81
N VAL A 311 -8.37 8.98 6.12
CA VAL A 311 -7.69 9.09 7.42
C VAL A 311 -7.81 10.50 7.97
N ARG A 312 -8.23 10.62 9.24
CA ARG A 312 -8.47 11.92 9.89
C ARG A 312 -7.87 12.00 11.29
N PRO A 313 -6.87 12.87 11.54
CA PRO A 313 -6.04 13.59 10.57
C PRO A 313 -4.97 12.67 9.93
N SER A 314 -4.52 13.00 8.72
CA SER A 314 -3.33 12.42 8.07
C SER A 314 -2.12 13.37 8.14
N HIS A 315 -0.93 12.89 7.77
CA HIS A 315 0.30 13.69 7.63
C HIS A 315 0.74 14.45 8.88
N LEU A 316 0.52 13.89 10.07
CA LEU A 316 0.96 14.52 11.30
C LEU A 316 2.50 14.61 11.36
N PRO A 317 3.06 15.45 12.24
CA PRO A 317 4.51 15.64 12.36
C PRO A 317 5.33 14.37 12.64
N MET A 318 4.71 13.33 13.21
CA MET A 318 5.34 12.02 13.43
C MET A 318 4.75 10.91 12.57
N ASP A 319 3.85 11.26 11.64
CA ASP A 319 3.47 10.33 10.58
C ASP A 319 4.61 10.27 9.55
N GLY A 320 4.98 9.10 9.05
CA GLY A 320 6.00 8.96 8.00
C GLY A 320 5.44 8.81 6.58
N ASP A 321 4.22 9.26 6.33
CA ASP A 321 3.42 8.89 5.15
C ASP A 321 4.20 9.05 3.85
N SER A 322 4.26 7.97 3.05
CA SER A 322 5.08 7.91 1.84
C SER A 322 4.42 7.05 0.75
N PHE A 323 4.24 7.59 -0.45
CA PHE A 323 3.82 6.82 -1.61
C PHE A 323 4.92 6.78 -2.67
N PHE A 324 5.27 5.57 -3.11
CA PHE A 324 6.06 5.34 -4.31
C PHE A 324 5.13 5.24 -5.52
N ALA A 325 5.57 5.64 -6.70
CA ALA A 325 4.86 5.41 -7.95
C ALA A 325 5.71 4.60 -8.90
N LEU A 326 5.11 3.59 -9.53
CA LEU A 326 5.71 2.70 -10.52
C LEU A 326 4.91 2.74 -11.82
N SER A 327 5.59 2.86 -12.95
CA SER A 327 4.97 2.77 -14.27
C SER A 327 5.65 1.70 -15.12
N THR A 328 4.89 0.68 -15.54
CA THR A 328 5.35 -0.38 -16.44
C THR A 328 5.14 -0.06 -17.91
N GLY A 329 4.40 1.01 -18.21
CA GLY A 329 4.14 1.50 -19.57
C GLY A 329 5.34 2.18 -20.23
N GLY A 330 5.39 2.12 -21.56
CA GLY A 330 6.23 3.01 -22.37
C GLY A 330 7.45 2.40 -23.06
N GLY A 331 7.67 1.07 -22.95
CA GLY A 331 8.66 0.35 -23.77
C GLY A 331 10.12 0.84 -23.65
N GLY A 332 10.44 1.65 -22.64
CA GLY A 332 11.75 2.24 -22.41
C GLY A 332 11.86 2.72 -20.97
N GLU A 333 13.10 2.94 -20.52
CA GLU A 333 13.44 3.17 -19.10
C GLU A 333 12.85 4.47 -18.51
N THR A 334 12.39 5.42 -19.34
CA THR A 334 12.05 6.79 -18.91
C THR A 334 10.55 7.11 -18.95
N GLY A 335 9.74 6.28 -19.61
CA GLY A 335 8.39 6.63 -20.06
C GLY A 335 8.40 7.65 -21.21
N VAL A 336 7.33 7.70 -22.01
CA VAL A 336 7.19 8.67 -23.13
C VAL A 336 6.34 9.88 -22.75
N GLY A 337 5.63 9.78 -21.64
CA GLY A 337 4.72 10.80 -21.13
C GLY A 337 3.34 10.75 -21.73
N VAL A 338 2.39 11.27 -20.96
CA VAL A 338 0.97 11.38 -21.35
C VAL A 338 0.53 12.86 -21.36
N PRO A 339 -0.49 13.22 -22.13
CA PRO A 339 -1.13 14.55 -22.08
C PRO A 339 -1.60 14.93 -20.66
N GLY A 340 -1.78 16.23 -20.43
CA GLY A 340 -2.16 16.76 -19.12
C GLY A 340 -3.54 16.29 -18.65
N GLU A 341 -4.49 16.15 -19.57
CA GLU A 341 -5.82 15.62 -19.33
C GLU A 341 -5.80 14.14 -18.89
N GLU A 342 -5.00 13.30 -19.53
CA GLU A 342 -4.83 11.89 -19.15
C GLU A 342 -4.15 11.78 -17.78
N LEU A 343 -3.10 12.58 -17.54
CA LEU A 343 -2.45 12.64 -16.24
C LEU A 343 -3.43 13.04 -15.12
N ALA A 344 -4.34 13.97 -15.39
CA ALA A 344 -5.36 14.38 -14.41
C ALA A 344 -6.34 13.24 -14.09
N LEU A 345 -6.72 12.43 -15.10
CA LEU A 345 -7.52 11.23 -14.90
C LEU A 345 -6.78 10.21 -14.04
N PHE A 346 -5.53 9.86 -14.39
CA PHE A 346 -4.73 8.90 -13.63
C PHE A 346 -4.48 9.37 -12.20
N ALA A 347 -4.21 10.67 -11.98
CA ALA A 347 -4.04 11.23 -10.65
C ALA A 347 -5.33 11.13 -9.82
N THR A 348 -6.49 11.39 -10.43
CA THR A 348 -7.78 11.24 -9.73
C THR A 348 -8.01 9.79 -9.33
N VAL A 349 -7.80 8.85 -10.26
CA VAL A 349 -7.96 7.42 -10.00
C VAL A 349 -6.95 6.92 -8.97
N ALA A 350 -5.72 7.45 -8.95
CA ALA A 350 -4.73 7.13 -7.92
C ALA A 350 -5.19 7.55 -6.53
N ALA A 351 -5.80 8.73 -6.38
CA ALA A 351 -6.41 9.17 -5.13
C ALA A 351 -7.56 8.24 -4.70
N ASP A 352 -8.47 7.90 -5.62
CA ASP A 352 -9.62 7.04 -5.32
C ASP A 352 -9.18 5.62 -4.95
N CYS A 353 -8.20 5.05 -5.66
CA CYS A 353 -7.61 3.75 -5.33
C CYS A 353 -6.89 3.78 -3.96
N ALA A 354 -6.23 4.87 -3.60
CA ALA A 354 -5.61 5.00 -2.27
C ALA A 354 -6.66 5.05 -1.14
N GLU A 355 -7.75 5.80 -1.35
CA GLU A 355 -8.89 5.85 -0.43
C GLU A 355 -9.52 4.46 -0.24
N ARG A 356 -9.83 3.76 -1.35
CA ARG A 356 -10.36 2.40 -1.35
C ARG A 356 -9.41 1.38 -0.72
N ALA A 357 -8.10 1.50 -0.96
CA ALA A 357 -7.10 0.61 -0.40
C ALA A 357 -7.03 0.73 1.14
N VAL A 358 -7.21 1.92 1.71
CA VAL A 358 -7.34 2.07 3.18
C VAL A 358 -8.56 1.32 3.70
N VAL A 359 -9.71 1.45 3.03
CA VAL A 359 -10.95 0.74 3.41
C VAL A 359 -10.75 -0.78 3.33
N HIS A 360 -10.16 -1.29 2.23
CA HIS A 360 -9.81 -2.71 2.11
C HIS A 360 -8.88 -3.18 3.23
N ALA A 361 -7.88 -2.38 3.64
CA ALA A 361 -6.98 -2.73 4.72
C ALA A 361 -7.71 -2.91 6.06
N VAL A 362 -8.66 -2.02 6.35
CA VAL A 362 -9.42 -2.00 7.61
C VAL A 362 -10.46 -3.12 7.65
N LEU A 363 -11.24 -3.28 6.57
CA LEU A 363 -12.29 -4.30 6.50
C LEU A 363 -11.75 -5.74 6.42
N ALA A 364 -10.56 -5.92 5.82
CA ALA A 364 -9.90 -7.22 5.76
C ALA A 364 -9.09 -7.55 7.03
N ALA A 365 -8.88 -6.60 7.93
CA ALA A 365 -8.10 -6.83 9.14
C ALA A 365 -8.85 -7.75 10.11
N SER A 366 -8.13 -8.69 10.70
CA SER A 366 -8.62 -9.51 11.82
C SER A 366 -7.91 -9.10 13.10
N SER A 367 -8.64 -9.10 14.21
CA SER A 367 -8.08 -8.80 15.53
C SER A 367 -6.87 -9.67 15.83
N MET A 368 -5.77 -9.04 16.22
CA MET A 368 -4.52 -9.70 16.58
C MET A 368 -3.75 -8.84 17.57
N TYR A 369 -2.93 -9.50 18.39
CA TYR A 369 -2.03 -8.83 19.34
C TYR A 369 -2.78 -7.86 20.27
N GLU A 370 -3.97 -8.26 20.72
CA GLU A 370 -4.85 -7.48 21.61
C GLU A 370 -5.38 -6.17 20.99
N VAL A 371 -5.21 -5.98 19.67
CA VAL A 371 -5.81 -4.88 18.93
C VAL A 371 -7.06 -5.38 18.18
N PRO A 372 -8.26 -4.84 18.48
CA PRO A 372 -9.49 -5.25 17.82
C PRO A 372 -9.56 -4.74 16.38
N SER A 373 -10.09 -5.55 15.46
CA SER A 373 -10.46 -5.08 14.12
C SER A 373 -11.78 -4.30 14.16
N TRP A 374 -12.03 -3.55 13.09
CA TRP A 374 -13.32 -2.90 12.90
C TRP A 374 -14.46 -3.93 12.93
N THR A 375 -14.33 -5.04 12.19
CA THR A 375 -15.37 -6.06 12.10
C THR A 375 -15.71 -6.70 13.45
N GLU A 376 -14.73 -7.05 14.30
CA GLU A 376 -15.02 -7.60 15.64
C GLU A 376 -15.89 -6.64 16.46
N LEU A 377 -15.73 -5.33 16.28
CA LEU A 377 -16.52 -4.34 17.01
C LEU A 377 -17.91 -4.15 16.43
N MET A 378 -18.16 -4.58 15.18
CA MET A 378 -19.45 -4.42 14.52
C MET A 378 -20.33 -5.68 14.62
N GLU A 379 -19.79 -6.79 15.15
CA GLU A 379 -20.51 -8.03 15.48
C GLU A 379 -21.02 -8.04 16.94
#